data_AF-A0A7U6QN11-F1
#
_entry.id   AF-A0A7U6QN11-F1
#
_cell.length_a   1.000
_cell.length_b   1.000
_cell.length_c   1.000
_cell.angle_alpha   90.00
_cell.angle_beta   90.00
_cell.angle_gamma   90.00
#
_symmetry.space_group_name_H-M   'P 1'
#
loop_
_entity.id
_entity.type
_entity.pdbx_description
1 polymer ?
#
loop_
_entity_poly.entity_id
_entity_poly.type
_entity_poly.pdbx_seq_one_letter_code
_entity_poly.pdbx_strand_id
1 'polypeptide(L)'
;MLFCTAYDGDWDPYIDDFATKIPELMDILFGNVEGWPGIKDPSVKQFILDHQITAAGWYVGVPHLTVQDIRRHERIVKGINKALDEAQTN
;
A
#
# COMPACT_ATOMS: atom_id res chain seq x y z
N MET A 1 12.42 -4.16 14.23
CA MET A 1 11.45 -4.61 13.18
C MET A 1 11.24 -3.46 12.20
N LEU A 2 11.11 -3.74 10.91
CA LEU A 2 10.76 -2.72 9.90
C LEU A 2 9.35 -3.02 9.39
N PHE A 3 8.45 -2.06 9.53
CA PHE A 3 7.08 -2.13 9.04
C PHE A 3 6.85 -0.98 8.05
N CYS A 4 6.77 -1.32 6.76
CA CYS A 4 6.59 -0.34 5.70
C CYS A 4 5.20 -0.50 5.12
N THR A 5 4.43 0.58 5.16
CA THR A 5 3.09 0.60 4.58
C THR A 5 2.87 1.89 3.83
N ALA A 6 1.92 1.84 2.90
CA ALA A 6 1.49 2.99 2.12
C ALA A 6 -0.02 3.12 2.26
N TYR A 7 -0.49 4.36 2.30
CA TYR A 7 -1.89 4.69 2.41
C TYR A 7 -2.19 5.91 1.55
N ASP A 8 -3.35 5.89 0.90
CA ASP A 8 -3.89 7.02 0.15
C ASP A 8 -4.90 7.73 1.07
N GLY A 9 -4.48 8.77 1.77
CA GLY A 9 -5.36 9.52 2.69
C GLY A 9 -4.65 10.15 3.87
N ASP A 10 -5.42 10.49 4.90
CA ASP A 10 -4.90 11.08 6.14
C ASP A 10 -4.35 10.00 7.08
N TRP A 11 -3.35 10.38 7.88
CA TRP A 11 -2.65 9.48 8.79
C TRP A 11 -3.52 8.98 9.95
N ASP A 12 -4.36 9.85 10.53
CA ASP A 12 -5.17 9.51 11.71
C ASP A 12 -6.17 8.36 11.43
N PRO A 13 -7.03 8.43 10.39
CA PRO A 13 -7.92 7.33 10.04
C PRO A 13 -7.18 6.04 9.69
N TYR A 14 -5.99 6.18 9.07
CA TYR A 14 -5.18 5.05 8.68
C TYR A 14 -4.64 4.25 9.87
N ILE A 15 -4.16 4.93 10.91
CA ILE A 15 -3.73 4.25 12.15
C ILE A 15 -4.92 3.70 12.93
N ASP A 16 -6.06 4.39 12.93
CA ASP A 16 -7.29 3.90 13.55
C ASP A 16 -7.81 2.60 12.88
N ASP A 17 -7.61 2.44 11.57
CA ASP A 17 -7.93 1.20 10.87
C ASP A 17 -7.11 0.01 11.38
N PHE A 18 -5.88 0.21 11.85
CA PHE A 18 -5.11 -0.88 12.46
C PHE A 18 -5.68 -1.32 13.81
N ALA A 19 -6.13 -0.37 14.62
CA ALA A 19 -6.77 -0.67 15.89
C ALA A 19 -8.14 -1.35 15.72
N THR A 20 -8.86 -1.04 14.64
CA THR A 20 -10.23 -1.55 14.42
C THR A 20 -10.30 -2.80 13.55
N LYS A 21 -9.48 -2.93 12.51
CA LYS A 21 -9.56 -4.02 11.53
C LYS A 21 -8.70 -5.22 11.90
N ILE A 22 -7.51 -4.98 12.46
CA ILE A 22 -6.51 -6.03 12.70
C ILE A 22 -5.73 -5.84 14.02
N PRO A 23 -6.39 -5.60 15.17
CA PRO A 23 -5.69 -5.32 16.43
C PRO A 23 -4.78 -6.46 16.87
N GLU A 24 -5.26 -7.70 16.82
CA GLU A 24 -4.49 -8.87 17.30
C GLU A 24 -3.21 -9.10 16.47
N LEU A 25 -3.28 -8.85 15.15
CA LEU A 25 -2.11 -8.97 14.28
C LEU A 25 -1.05 -7.93 14.62
N MET A 26 -1.45 -6.71 14.98
CA MET A 26 -0.53 -5.65 15.39
C MET A 26 0.19 -6.01 16.68
N ASP A 27 -0.51 -6.54 17.68
CA ASP A 27 0.14 -6.97 18.92
C ASP A 27 1.07 -8.16 18.71
N ILE A 28 0.79 -9.06 17.76
CA ILE A 28 1.71 -10.15 17.39
C ILE A 28 2.98 -9.61 16.72
N LEU A 29 2.82 -8.66 15.78
CA LEU A 29 3.94 -8.07 15.06
C LEU A 29 4.82 -7.22 15.99
N PHE A 30 4.20 -6.32 16.76
CA PHE A 30 4.89 -5.32 17.57
C PHE A 30 5.11 -5.74 19.02
N GLY A 31 4.54 -6.85 19.49
CA GLY A 31 4.63 -7.28 20.90
C GLY A 31 6.04 -7.62 21.38
N ASN A 32 6.99 -7.84 20.47
CA ASN A 32 8.42 -8.00 20.81
C ASN A 32 9.23 -6.71 20.65
N VAL A 33 8.60 -5.58 20.33
CA VAL A 33 9.25 -4.28 20.24
C VAL A 33 9.30 -3.66 21.63
N GLU A 34 10.49 -3.25 22.04
CA GLU A 34 10.70 -2.60 23.33
C GLU A 34 9.83 -1.33 23.44
N GLY A 35 9.09 -1.22 24.54
CA GLY A 35 8.22 -0.07 24.79
C GLY A 35 6.88 -0.09 24.05
N TRP A 36 6.52 -1.17 23.34
CA TRP A 36 5.18 -1.28 22.72
C TRP A 36 4.08 -1.24 23.80
N PRO A 37 3.18 -0.24 23.76
CA PRO A 37 2.13 -0.11 24.78
C PRO A 37 0.92 -1.04 24.53
N GLY A 38 0.83 -1.66 23.35
CA GLY A 38 -0.35 -2.41 22.90
C GLY A 38 -1.22 -1.59 21.93
N ILE A 39 -1.79 -2.22 20.91
CA ILE A 39 -2.60 -1.52 19.88
C ILE A 39 -3.85 -0.83 20.42
N LYS A 40 -4.33 -1.24 21.60
CA LYS A 40 -5.52 -0.69 22.25
C LYS A 40 -5.21 0.45 23.23
N ASP A 41 -3.93 0.69 23.52
CA ASP A 41 -3.53 1.75 24.43
C ASP A 41 -3.63 3.12 23.73
N PRO A 42 -4.21 4.15 24.35
CA PRO A 42 -4.35 5.47 23.74
C PRO A 42 -3.00 6.14 23.39
N SER A 43 -1.91 5.74 24.05
CA SER A 43 -0.55 6.24 23.77
C SER A 43 0.10 5.60 22.54
N VAL A 44 -0.49 4.53 21.96
CA VAL A 44 0.11 3.81 20.83
C VAL A 44 0.29 4.69 19.60
N LYS A 45 -0.62 5.64 19.36
CA LYS A 45 -0.50 6.59 18.24
C LYS A 45 0.77 7.43 18.37
N GLN A 46 1.05 7.93 19.57
CA GLN A 46 2.26 8.71 19.84
C GLN A 46 3.51 7.83 19.71
N PHE A 47 3.47 6.59 20.21
CA PHE A 47 4.57 5.63 20.04
C PHE A 47 4.89 5.39 18.56
N ILE A 48 3.87 5.22 17.71
CA ILE A 48 4.05 5.04 16.26
C ILE A 48 4.66 6.30 15.64
N LEU A 49 4.16 7.49 15.99
CA LEU A 49 4.70 8.76 15.47
C LEU A 49 6.19 8.95 15.82
N ASP A 50 6.57 8.65 17.06
CA ASP A 50 7.94 8.84 17.55
C ASP A 50 8.95 7.92 16.84
N HIS A 51 8.48 6.76 16.34
CA HIS A 51 9.28 5.76 15.63
C HIS A 51 9.04 5.76 14.12
N GLN A 52 8.17 6.63 13.61
CA GLN A 52 7.86 6.73 12.18
C GLN A 52 8.96 7.50 11.45
N ILE A 53 9.48 6.90 10.40
CA ILE A 53 10.45 7.54 9.50
C ILE A 53 9.75 7.85 8.18
N THR A 54 9.75 9.12 7.78
CA THR A 54 9.23 9.54 6.47
C THR A 54 10.09 8.93 5.37
N ALA A 55 9.44 8.27 4.40
CA ALA A 55 10.13 7.73 3.24
C ALA A 55 10.84 8.85 2.47
N ALA A 56 12.14 8.69 2.20
CA ALA A 56 12.95 9.68 1.50
C ALA A 56 12.59 9.83 0.01
N GLY A 57 11.82 8.88 -0.53
CA GLY A 57 11.34 8.93 -1.91
C GLY A 57 10.27 7.88 -2.15
N TRP A 58 9.31 8.22 -3.01
CA TRP A 58 8.25 7.34 -3.47
C TRP A 58 8.35 7.23 -4.99
N TYR A 59 8.69 6.03 -5.49
CA TYR A 59 8.84 5.83 -6.93
C TYR A 59 7.49 5.43 -7.56
N VAL A 60 7.04 6.22 -8.52
CA VAL A 60 5.85 5.91 -9.33
C VAL A 60 6.29 5.78 -10.79
N GLY A 61 6.27 4.56 -11.31
CA GLY A 61 6.76 4.28 -12.67
C GLY A 61 5.94 4.96 -13.77
N VAL A 62 4.63 5.18 -13.54
CA VAL A 62 3.74 5.87 -14.48
C VAL A 62 2.75 6.76 -13.70
N PRO A 63 3.12 8.00 -13.36
CA PRO A 63 2.36 8.81 -12.41
C PRO A 63 0.96 9.25 -12.90
N HIS A 64 0.68 9.12 -14.19
CA HIS A 64 -0.57 9.54 -14.81
C HIS A 64 -1.52 8.38 -15.18
N LEU A 65 -1.15 7.12 -14.88
CA LEU A 65 -1.98 5.96 -15.17
C LEU A 65 -2.17 5.10 -13.93
N THR A 66 -3.42 4.70 -13.68
CA THR A 66 -3.70 3.70 -12.65
C THR A 66 -3.30 2.31 -13.14
N VAL A 67 -3.14 1.36 -12.22
CA VAL A 67 -2.92 -0.06 -12.56
C VAL A 67 -4.06 -0.60 -13.44
N GLN A 68 -5.29 -0.12 -13.23
CA GLN A 68 -6.43 -0.50 -14.05
C GLN A 68 -6.30 0.02 -15.49
N ASP A 69 -5.83 1.26 -15.67
CA ASP A 69 -5.59 1.84 -16.99
C ASP A 69 -4.50 1.07 -17.74
N ILE A 70 -3.38 0.76 -17.08
CA ILE A 70 -2.28 -0.01 -17.67
C ILE A 70 -2.79 -1.37 -18.16
N ARG A 71 -3.54 -2.10 -17.34
CA ARG A 71 -4.13 -3.40 -17.71
C ARG A 71 -5.14 -3.29 -18.84
N ARG A 72 -5.88 -2.17 -18.92
CA ARG A 72 -6.80 -1.90 -20.03
C ARG A 72 -6.03 -1.64 -21.31
N HIS A 73 -5.00 -0.80 -21.27
CA HIS A 73 -4.15 -0.49 -22.43
C HIS A 73 -3.47 -1.76 -22.96
N GLU A 74 -2.95 -2.61 -22.08
CA GLU A 74 -2.35 -3.89 -22.47
C GLU A 74 -3.33 -4.78 -23.25
N ARG A 75 -4.59 -4.88 -22.79
CA ARG A 75 -5.63 -5.64 -23.49
C ARG A 75 -5.98 -5.04 -24.85
N ILE A 76 -6.06 -3.71 -24.96
CA ILE A 76 -6.32 -3.02 -26.22
C ILE A 76 -5.19 -3.29 -27.22
N VAL A 77 -3.93 -3.11 -26.81
CA VAL A 77 -2.76 -3.34 -27.67
C VAL A 77 -2.71 -4.80 -28.13
N LYS A 78 -2.93 -5.77 -27.23
CA LYS A 78 -2.99 -7.20 -27.60
C LYS A 78 -4.10 -7.48 -28.63
N GLY A 79 -5.28 -6.89 -28.44
CA GLY A 79 -6.40 -7.05 -29.37
C GLY A 79 -6.11 -6.47 -30.76
N ILE A 80 -5.51 -5.28 -30.81
CA ILE A 80 -5.11 -4.63 -32.07
C ILE A 80 -4.06 -5.47 -32.79
N ASN A 81 -3.01 -5.91 -32.09
CA ASN A 81 -1.94 -6.71 -32.70
C ASN A 81 -2.49 -8.02 -33.27
N LYS A 82 -3.36 -8.71 -32.52
CA LYS A 82 -4.02 -9.93 -33.02
C LYS A 82 -4.80 -9.67 -34.32
N ALA A 83 -5.57 -8.58 -34.38
CA ALA A 83 -6.32 -8.24 -35.58
C ALA A 83 -5.41 -7.91 -36.78
N LEU A 84 -4.27 -7.25 -36.53
CA LEU A 84 -3.27 -6.97 -37.56
C LEU A 84 -2.60 -8.26 -38.08
N ASP A 85 -2.25 -9.18 -37.19
CA ASP A 85 -1.65 -10.47 -37.55
C ASP A 85 -2.62 -11.31 -38.40
N GLU A 86 -3.90 -11.36 -38.03
CA GLU A 86 -4.96 -12.03 -38.80
C GLU A 86 -5.17 -11.38 -40.18
N ALA A 87 -5.05 -10.06 -40.29
CA ALA A 87 -5.19 -9.33 -41.54
C ALA A 87 -3.98 -9.49 -42.49
N GLN A 88 -2.78 -9.73 -41.95
CA GLN A 88 -1.56 -9.96 -42.74
C GLN A 88 -1.41 -11.40 -43.23
N THR A 89 -2.16 -12.34 -42.66
CA THR A 89 -2.08 -13.78 -43.01
C THR A 89 -3.11 -14.18 -44.08
N ASN A 90 -3.99 -13.25 -44.50
CA ASN A 90 -4.92 -13.40 -45.64
C ASN A 90 -4.42 -12.62 -46.87
#